data_AF-A0A3A9SA40-F1
#
_entry.id   AF-A0A3A9SA40-F1
#
_cell.length_a   1.000
_cell.length_b   1.000
_cell.length_c   1.000
_cell.angle_alpha   90.00
_cell.angle_beta   90.00
_cell.angle_gamma   90.00
#
_symmetry.space_group_name_H-M   'P 1'
#
loop_
_entity.id
_entity.type
_entity.pdbx_description
1 polymer ?
#
loop_
_entity_poly.entity_id
_entity_poly.type
_entity_poly.pdbx_seq_one_letter_code
_entity_poly.pdbx_strand_id
1 'polypeptide(L)'
;MPVSTAQKAYAQYKNNKVMGASGPELTLMLYDGAIKFLNIADMAIEKHDVPKAHENIMKTERIIDYLRNTLDMKYAVAQDFENMYSYIGRRLVEANISKDRDIIAEVNKHMHAIRDNWVEVMRANNIVVKDA
;
A
#
# COMPACT_ATOMS: atom_id res chain seq x y z
N MET A 1 12.84 7.24 -27.00
CA MET A 1 11.77 8.24 -27.23
C MET A 1 11.87 9.32 -26.16
N PRO A 2 11.82 10.62 -26.50
CA PRO A 2 11.84 11.69 -25.51
C PRO A 2 10.54 11.68 -24.71
N VAL A 3 10.66 11.63 -23.38
CA VAL A 3 9.53 11.73 -22.43
C VAL A 3 8.80 13.05 -22.66
N SER A 4 7.47 13.01 -22.84
CA SER A 4 6.67 14.20 -23.16
C SER A 4 6.70 15.21 -22.01
N THR A 5 6.58 16.51 -22.33
CA THR A 5 6.57 17.60 -21.33
C THR A 5 5.48 17.39 -20.26
N ALA A 6 4.35 16.79 -20.63
CA ALA A 6 3.27 16.42 -19.72
C ALA A 6 3.67 15.30 -18.73
N GLN A 7 4.40 14.28 -19.19
CA GLN A 7 4.92 13.21 -18.32
C GLN A 7 5.95 13.75 -17.32
N LYS A 8 6.81 14.69 -17.75
CA LYS A 8 7.77 15.37 -16.85
C LYS A 8 7.07 16.21 -15.80
N ALA A 9 6.07 17.01 -16.18
CA ALA A 9 5.28 17.82 -15.25
C ALA A 9 4.54 16.96 -14.21
N TYR A 10 3.95 15.83 -14.65
CA TYR A 10 3.26 14.90 -13.75
C TYR A 10 4.21 14.20 -12.77
N ALA A 11 5.40 13.78 -13.24
CA ALA A 11 6.43 13.19 -12.39
C ALA A 11 6.96 14.21 -11.36
N GLN A 12 7.16 15.46 -11.77
CA GLN A 12 7.60 16.54 -10.89
C GLN A 12 6.54 16.90 -9.84
N TYR A 13 5.25 16.94 -10.21
CA TYR A 13 4.14 17.13 -9.27
C TYR A 13 4.09 16.03 -8.20
N LYS A 14 4.23 14.76 -8.60
CA LYS A 14 4.28 13.64 -7.65
C LYS A 14 5.46 13.73 -6.70
N ASN A 15 6.65 14.07 -7.19
CA ASN A 15 7.83 14.24 -6.35
C ASN A 15 7.64 15.38 -5.34
N ASN A 16 7.06 16.50 -5.76
CA ASN A 16 6.77 17.61 -4.85
C ASN A 16 5.73 17.23 -3.78
N LYS A 17 4.72 16.41 -4.13
CA LYS A 17 3.73 15.91 -3.15
C LYS A 17 4.39 15.02 -2.09
N VAL A 18 5.31 14.14 -2.48
CA VAL A 18 6.07 13.29 -1.53
C VAL A 18 7.01 14.13 -0.65
N MET A 19 7.77 15.05 -1.24
CA MET A 19 8.74 15.87 -0.51
C MET A 19 8.10 16.83 0.51
N GLY A 20 6.86 17.26 0.26
CA GLY A 20 6.10 18.12 1.16
C GLY A 20 5.21 17.39 2.17
N ALA A 21 5.17 16.06 2.15
CA ALA A 21 4.32 15.27 3.02
C ALA A 21 4.93 15.07 4.41
N SER A 22 4.08 15.14 5.44
CA SER A 22 4.40 14.74 6.80
C SER A 22 4.53 13.21 6.93
N GLY A 23 5.13 12.73 8.02
CA GLY A 23 5.25 11.29 8.30
C GLY A 23 3.93 10.53 8.19
N PRO A 24 2.84 11.00 8.85
CA PRO A 24 1.54 10.34 8.75
C PRO A 24 0.94 10.34 7.32
N GLU A 25 1.17 11.40 6.54
CA GLU A 25 0.77 11.45 5.12
C GLU A 25 1.58 10.45 4.29
N LEU A 26 2.88 10.28 4.54
CA LEU A 26 3.69 9.27 3.86
C LEU A 26 3.19 7.84 4.17
N THR A 27 2.82 7.57 5.42
CA THR A 27 2.20 6.28 5.81
C THR A 27 0.87 6.06 5.09
N LEU A 28 0.01 7.08 5.00
CA LEU A 28 -1.24 6.99 4.25
C LEU A 28 -0.99 6.68 2.77
N MET A 29 -0.01 7.35 2.16
CA MET A 29 0.39 7.10 0.78
C MET A 29 0.91 5.69 0.54
N LEU A 30 1.55 5.06 1.53
CA LEU A 30 1.95 3.65 1.46
C LEU A 30 0.73 2.72 1.42
N TYR A 31 -0.28 2.96 2.26
CA TYR A 31 -1.53 2.19 2.20
C TYR A 31 -2.25 2.37 0.86
N ASP A 32 -2.37 3.59 0.36
CA ASP A 32 -2.94 3.87 -0.97
C ASP A 32 -2.16 3.16 -2.09
N GLY A 33 -0.82 3.16 -1.99
CA GLY A 33 0.06 2.46 -2.91
C GLY A 33 -0.16 0.95 -2.90
N ALA A 34 -0.26 0.35 -1.71
CA ALA A 34 -0.54 -1.08 -1.55
C ALA A 34 -1.90 -1.47 -2.14
N ILE A 35 -2.97 -0.73 -1.82
CA ILE A 35 -4.33 -0.93 -2.39
C ILE A 35 -4.29 -0.85 -3.92
N LYS A 36 -3.60 0.17 -4.47
CA LYS A 36 -3.45 0.31 -5.91
C LYS A 36 -2.75 -0.90 -6.54
N PHE A 37 -1.67 -1.40 -5.93
CA PHE A 37 -0.97 -2.56 -6.46
C PHE A 37 -1.80 -3.85 -6.35
N LEU A 38 -2.59 -4.02 -5.29
CA LEU A 38 -3.55 -5.11 -5.17
C LEU A 38 -4.61 -5.08 -6.28
N ASN A 39 -5.18 -3.92 -6.58
CA ASN A 39 -6.12 -3.76 -7.69
C ASN A 39 -5.50 -4.11 -9.06
N ILE A 40 -4.24 -3.72 -9.29
CA ILE A 40 -3.52 -4.08 -10.51
C ILE A 40 -3.23 -5.59 -10.55
N ALA A 41 -2.86 -6.19 -9.42
CA ALA A 41 -2.61 -7.62 -9.32
C ALA A 41 -3.87 -8.43 -9.62
N ASP A 42 -5.03 -8.05 -9.05
CA ASP A 42 -6.31 -8.70 -9.30
C ASP A 42 -6.68 -8.69 -10.79
N MET A 43 -6.63 -7.52 -11.43
CA MET A 43 -6.89 -7.40 -12.87
C MET A 43 -5.88 -8.19 -13.73
N ALA A 44 -4.62 -8.28 -13.30
CA ALA A 44 -3.60 -9.05 -14.01
C ALA A 44 -3.85 -10.55 -13.91
N ILE A 45 -4.29 -11.05 -12.74
CA ILE A 45 -4.71 -12.44 -12.56
C ILE A 45 -5.90 -12.75 -13.46
N GLU A 46 -6.92 -11.89 -13.48
CA GLU A 46 -8.09 -12.03 -14.33
C GLU A 46 -7.73 -12.12 -15.83
N LYS A 47 -6.71 -11.38 -16.25
CA LYS A 47 -6.22 -11.37 -17.65
C LYS A 47 -5.17 -12.44 -17.93
N HIS A 48 -4.89 -13.32 -16.98
CA HIS A 48 -3.83 -14.32 -17.04
C HIS A 48 -2.41 -13.75 -17.29
N ASP A 49 -2.18 -12.48 -16.94
CA ASP A 49 -0.86 -11.83 -16.96
C ASP A 49 -0.10 -12.13 -15.66
N VAL A 50 0.45 -13.34 -15.59
CA VAL A 50 1.18 -13.86 -14.42
C VAL A 50 2.38 -12.99 -14.03
N PRO A 51 3.25 -12.54 -14.96
CA PRO A 51 4.35 -11.64 -14.62
C PRO A 51 3.87 -10.32 -14.01
N LYS A 52 2.80 -9.72 -14.55
CA LYS A 52 2.27 -8.46 -14.02
C LYS A 52 1.63 -8.63 -12.66
N ALA A 53 0.90 -9.72 -12.44
CA ALA A 53 0.35 -10.06 -11.14
C ALA A 53 1.47 -10.20 -10.10
N HIS A 54 2.50 -11.00 -10.42
CA HIS A 54 3.67 -11.17 -9.55
C HIS A 54 4.36 -9.84 -9.22
N GLU A 55 4.62 -9.01 -10.23
CA GLU A 55 5.27 -7.70 -10.05
C GLU A 55 4.53 -6.82 -9.02
N ASN A 56 3.20 -6.78 -9.09
CA ASN A 56 2.41 -5.91 -8.21
C ASN A 56 2.17 -6.52 -6.83
N ILE A 57 2.08 -7.86 -6.72
CA ILE A 57 2.07 -8.53 -5.41
C ILE A 57 3.39 -8.28 -4.67
N MET A 58 4.54 -8.44 -5.34
CA MET A 58 5.86 -8.14 -4.75
C MET A 58 6.02 -6.67 -4.31
N LYS A 59 5.42 -5.72 -5.04
CA LYS A 59 5.42 -4.31 -4.62
C LYS A 59 4.60 -4.10 -3.35
N THR A 60 3.48 -4.81 -3.22
CA THR A 60 2.66 -4.79 -2.02
C THR A 60 3.42 -5.39 -0.84
N GLU A 61 4.05 -6.56 -1.03
CA GLU A 61 4.90 -7.21 0.00
C GLU A 61 5.99 -6.26 0.52
N ARG A 62 6.71 -5.57 -0.37
CA ARG A 62 7.75 -4.59 0.04
C ARG A 62 7.19 -3.44 0.89
N ILE A 63 5.97 -2.99 0.62
CA ILE A 63 5.32 -1.95 1.44
C ILE A 63 5.00 -2.50 2.83
N ILE A 64 4.43 -3.71 2.90
CA ILE A 64 4.10 -4.37 4.17
C ILE A 64 5.37 -4.61 4.99
N ASP A 65 6.44 -5.10 4.38
CA ASP A 65 7.73 -5.30 5.04
C ASP A 65 8.32 -3.98 5.55
N TYR A 66 8.24 -2.91 4.76
CA TYR A 66 8.67 -1.59 5.20
C TYR A 66 7.87 -1.08 6.41
N LEU A 67 6.54 -1.23 6.38
CA LEU A 67 5.66 -0.84 7.48
C LEU A 67 5.99 -1.62 8.76
N ARG A 68 6.20 -2.93 8.65
CA ARG A 68 6.62 -3.78 9.79
C ARG A 68 7.95 -3.35 10.37
N ASN A 69 8.94 -3.15 9.52
CA ASN A 69 10.30 -2.78 9.93
C ASN A 69 10.38 -1.38 10.54
N THR A 70 9.38 -0.52 10.31
CA THR A 70 9.34 0.85 10.85
C THR A 70 8.38 1.01 12.04
N LEU A 71 7.77 -0.07 12.54
CA LEU A 71 6.96 -0.02 13.76
C LEU A 71 7.80 0.36 14.98
N ASP A 72 7.33 1.34 15.75
CA ASP A 72 7.90 1.65 17.06
C ASP A 72 7.31 0.72 18.13
N MET A 73 8.04 -0.37 18.40
CA MET A 73 7.64 -1.43 19.33
C MET A 73 7.58 -1.00 20.80
N LYS A 74 7.90 0.26 21.12
CA LYS A 74 7.72 0.81 22.48
C LYS A 74 6.24 0.99 22.83
N TYR A 75 5.37 1.11 21.83
CA TYR A 75 3.93 1.27 22.04
C TYR A 75 3.22 -0.07 21.96
N ALA A 76 2.34 -0.36 22.92
CA ALA A 76 1.62 -1.65 22.98
C ALA A 76 0.83 -1.96 21.69
N VAL A 77 0.25 -0.94 21.06
CA VAL A 77 -0.50 -1.06 19.80
C VAL A 77 0.36 -1.56 18.63
N ALA A 78 1.69 -1.37 18.68
CA ALA A 78 2.59 -1.82 17.61
C ALA A 78 2.54 -3.34 17.42
N GLN A 79 2.28 -4.11 18.49
CA GLN A 79 2.13 -5.56 18.39
C GLN A 79 0.89 -5.97 17.59
N ASP A 80 -0.21 -5.23 17.71
CA ASP A 80 -1.43 -5.50 16.94
C ASP A 80 -1.20 -5.25 15.45
N PHE A 81 -0.48 -4.17 15.11
CA PHE A 81 -0.07 -3.88 13.74
C PHE A 81 0.90 -4.94 13.19
N GLU A 82 1.89 -5.37 13.97
CA GLU A 82 2.82 -6.42 13.55
C GLU A 82 2.08 -7.73 13.24
N ASN A 83 1.14 -8.14 14.10
CA ASN A 83 0.34 -9.34 13.87
C ASN A 83 -0.47 -9.26 12.56
N MET A 84 -1.10 -8.11 12.32
CA MET A 84 -1.90 -7.86 11.13
C MET A 84 -1.04 -7.83 9.87
N TYR A 85 0.09 -7.12 9.88
CA TYR A 85 0.99 -7.05 8.74
C TYR A 85 1.68 -8.38 8.45
N SER A 86 2.06 -9.14 9.49
CA SER A 86 2.61 -10.48 9.36
C SER A 86 1.60 -11.42 8.67
N TYR A 87 0.33 -11.36 9.09
CA TYR A 87 -0.76 -12.10 8.45
C TYR A 87 -0.92 -11.70 6.96
N ILE A 88 -0.98 -10.39 6.67
CA ILE A 88 -1.09 -9.88 5.30
C ILE A 88 0.09 -10.35 4.44
N GLY A 89 1.32 -10.25 4.95
CA GLY A 89 2.52 -10.70 4.26
C GLY A 89 2.45 -12.18 3.86
N ARG A 90 2.01 -13.05 4.79
CA ARG A 90 1.81 -14.47 4.49
C ARG A 90 0.75 -14.70 3.41
N ARG A 91 -0.39 -14.01 3.49
CA ARG A 91 -1.46 -14.11 2.48
C ARG A 91 -1.02 -13.62 1.11
N LEU A 92 -0.19 -12.58 1.03
CA LEU A 92 0.39 -12.11 -0.23
C LEU A 92 1.27 -13.18 -0.88
N VAL A 93 2.12 -13.86 -0.12
CA VAL A 93 2.94 -14.98 -0.63
C VAL A 93 2.05 -16.10 -1.17
N GLU A 94 1.01 -16.49 -0.42
CA GLU A 94 0.04 -17.51 -0.85
C GLU A 94 -0.67 -17.08 -2.15
N ALA A 95 -1.14 -15.84 -2.24
CA ALA A 95 -1.74 -15.28 -3.45
C ALA A 95 -0.76 -15.22 -4.62
N ASN A 96 0.52 -14.97 -4.35
CA ASN A 96 1.55 -14.91 -5.38
C ASN A 96 1.82 -16.30 -5.97
N ILE A 97 1.83 -17.35 -5.15
CA ILE A 97 2.06 -18.71 -5.62
C ILE A 97 0.83 -19.24 -6.37
N SER A 98 -0.35 -19.08 -5.78
CA SER A 98 -1.61 -19.64 -6.28
C SER A 98 -2.25 -18.81 -7.40
N LYS A 99 -1.96 -17.51 -7.46
CA LYS A 99 -2.71 -16.52 -8.26
C LYS A 99 -4.21 -16.57 -7.95
N ASP A 100 -4.56 -16.80 -6.70
CA ASP A 100 -5.93 -16.80 -6.21
C ASP A 100 -6.44 -15.37 -5.97
N ARG A 101 -7.51 -15.00 -6.68
CA ARG A 101 -8.14 -13.67 -6.60
C ARG A 101 -8.86 -13.44 -5.27
N ASP A 102 -9.39 -14.48 -4.64
CA ASP A 102 -10.12 -14.35 -3.38
C ASP A 102 -9.17 -13.91 -2.26
N ILE A 103 -7.92 -14.41 -2.28
CA ILE A 103 -6.88 -13.98 -1.36
C ILE A 103 -6.52 -12.51 -1.60
N ILE A 104 -6.39 -12.08 -2.85
CA ILE A 104 -6.12 -10.66 -3.18
C ILE A 104 -7.26 -9.77 -2.69
N ALA A 105 -8.51 -10.17 -2.90
CA ALA A 105 -9.68 -9.42 -2.47
C ALA A 105 -9.76 -9.30 -0.93
N GLU A 106 -9.47 -10.38 -0.20
CA GLU A 106 -9.37 -10.37 1.26
C GLU A 106 -8.30 -9.39 1.75
N VAL A 107 -7.08 -9.51 1.23
CA VAL A 107 -5.96 -8.62 1.60
C VAL A 107 -6.31 -7.17 1.30
N ASN A 108 -6.93 -6.90 0.15
CA ASN A 108 -7.33 -5.56 -0.24
C ASN A 108 -8.37 -4.96 0.72
N LYS A 109 -9.35 -5.77 1.15
CA LYS A 109 -10.32 -5.36 2.18
C LYS A 109 -9.63 -4.99 3.50
N HIS A 110 -8.63 -5.76 3.92
CA HIS A 110 -7.84 -5.42 5.10
C HIS A 110 -7.07 -4.12 4.92
N MET A 111 -6.41 -3.92 3.78
CA MET A 111 -5.68 -2.68 3.49
C MET A 111 -6.57 -1.45 3.51
N HIS A 112 -7.79 -1.54 2.96
CA HIS A 112 -8.78 -0.46 3.04
C HIS A 112 -9.16 -0.14 4.50
N ALA A 113 -9.48 -1.15 5.30
CA ALA A 113 -9.82 -0.93 6.71
C ALA A 113 -8.67 -0.28 7.50
N ILE A 114 -7.42 -0.69 7.26
CA ILE A 114 -6.23 -0.11 7.90
C ILE A 114 -6.06 1.35 7.49
N ARG A 115 -6.17 1.63 6.20
CA ARG A 115 -6.06 2.98 5.63
C ARG A 115 -7.12 3.91 6.23
N ASP A 116 -8.38 3.48 6.27
CA ASP A 116 -9.48 4.29 6.78
C ASP A 116 -9.35 4.54 8.29
N ASN A 117 -8.93 3.53 9.06
CA ASN A 117 -8.59 3.73 10.47
C ASN A 117 -7.45 4.73 10.66
N TRP A 118 -6.43 4.70 9.80
CA TRP A 118 -5.32 5.65 9.85
C TRP A 118 -5.77 7.09 9.53
N VAL A 119 -6.69 7.25 8.58
CA VAL A 119 -7.32 8.55 8.28
C VAL A 119 -8.04 9.10 9.52
N GLU A 120 -8.78 8.27 10.25
CA GLU A 120 -9.43 8.70 11.50
C GLU A 120 -8.41 9.10 12.57
N VAL A 121 -7.29 8.38 12.70
CA VAL A 121 -6.19 8.76 13.61
C VAL A 121 -5.60 10.11 13.22
N MET A 122 -5.36 10.36 11.93
CA MET A 122 -4.86 11.65 11.44
C MET A 122 -5.83 12.79 11.79
N ARG A 123 -7.14 12.59 11.55
CA ARG A 123 -8.18 13.58 11.90
C ARG A 123 -8.24 13.88 13.40
N ALA A 124 -8.20 12.84 14.23
CA ALA A 124 -8.20 12.99 15.70
C ALA A 124 -6.99 13.80 16.22
N ASN A 125 -5.89 13.81 15.47
CA ASN A 125 -4.68 14.58 15.79
C ASN A 125 -4.57 15.91 15.02
N ASN A 126 -5.67 16.39 14.42
CA ASN A 126 -5.74 17.62 13.62
C ASN A 126 -4.74 17.67 12.44
N ILE A 127 -4.36 16.50 11.92
CA ILE A 127 -3.52 16.39 10.73
C ILE A 127 -4.43 16.45 9.51
N VAL A 128 -4.21 17.46 8.66
CA VAL A 128 -5.01 17.65 7.44
C VAL A 128 -4.74 16.50 6.47
N VAL A 129 -5.79 15.77 6.11
CA VAL A 129 -5.74 14.73 5.07
C VAL A 129 -5.94 15.43 3.73
N LYS A 130 -4.85 15.69 3.01
CA LYS A 130 -4.89 16.32 1.68
C LYS A 130 -5.16 15.26 0.61
N ASP A 131 -6.30 15.41 -0.07
CA ASP A 131 -6.78 14.52 -1.13
C ASP A 131 -7.02 13.07 -0.66
N ALA A 132 -8.21 12.81 -0.12
CA ALA A 132 -8.80 11.47 -0.15
C ALA A 132 -9.53 11.26 -1.47
#